data_AF-A0A0J9SBT6-F1
#
_entry.id   AF-A0A0J9SBT6-F1
#
_cell.length_a   1.000
_cell.length_b   1.000
_cell.length_c   1.000
_cell.angle_alpha   90.00
_cell.angle_beta   90.00
_cell.angle_gamma   90.00
#
_symmetry.space_group_name_H-M   'P 1'
#
loop_
_entity.id
_entity.type
_entity.pdbx_description
1 polymer ?
#
loop_
_entity_poly.entity_id
_entity_poly.type
_entity_poly.pdbx_seq_one_letter_code
_entity_poly.pdbx_strand_id
1 'polypeptide(L)'
;MKKGLKKLDCFYEQKLYNSLNKLEKLAKKKKTSKSRIISIICGKYGLPLILLSLIPLLVLSFPIIIAGKEHSDKIDTCKITTDSGNPAKLTDIKHNGCTFIAIEDFMLKYMFIFISVFITLSIIMYTYIKILKYKRIKEGMSK
;
A
#
# COMPACT_ATOMS: atom_id res chain seq x y z
N MET A 1 23.38 1.44 -16.51
CA MET A 1 22.07 0.94 -16.06
C MET A 1 20.84 1.33 -16.91
N LYS A 2 20.89 2.31 -17.83
CA LYS A 2 19.67 2.79 -18.56
C LYS A 2 19.08 1.81 -19.61
N LYS A 3 19.87 0.87 -20.16
CA LYS A 3 19.40 -0.06 -21.21
C LYS A 3 18.40 -1.11 -20.72
N GLY A 4 18.50 -1.54 -19.45
CA GLY A 4 17.62 -2.58 -18.88
C GLY A 4 16.19 -2.12 -18.66
N LEU A 5 16.01 -0.95 -18.02
CA LEU A 5 14.70 -0.35 -17.77
C LEU A 5 13.95 -0.08 -19.09
N LYS A 6 14.64 0.43 -20.12
CA LYS A 6 14.04 0.66 -21.44
C LYS A 6 13.58 -0.64 -22.10
N LYS A 7 14.30 -1.75 -21.91
CA LYS A 7 13.91 -3.07 -22.43
C LYS A 7 12.67 -3.60 -21.72
N LEU A 8 12.57 -3.44 -20.40
CA LEU A 8 11.39 -3.83 -19.62
C LEU A 8 10.17 -2.98 -19.96
N ASP A 9 10.31 -1.66 -20.08
CA ASP A 9 9.23 -0.75 -20.48
C ASP A 9 8.72 -1.11 -21.90
N CYS A 10 9.63 -1.35 -22.85
CA CYS A 10 9.26 -1.79 -24.21
C CYS A 10 8.52 -3.14 -24.20
N PHE A 11 9.01 -4.11 -23.42
CA PHE A 11 8.36 -5.42 -23.29
C PHE A 11 6.95 -5.30 -22.68
N TYR A 12 6.79 -4.47 -21.65
CA TYR A 12 5.50 -4.24 -21.01
C TYR A 12 4.52 -3.52 -21.95
N GLU A 13 4.97 -2.46 -22.65
CA GLU A 13 4.19 -1.78 -23.69
C GLU A 13 3.70 -2.78 -24.75
N GLN A 14 4.59 -3.62 -25.28
CA GLN A 14 4.25 -4.60 -26.29
C GLN A 14 3.22 -5.62 -25.80
N LYS A 15 3.37 -6.12 -24.55
CA LYS A 15 2.42 -7.06 -23.94
C LYS A 15 1.04 -6.42 -23.73
N LEU A 16 1.01 -5.17 -23.26
CA LEU A 16 -0.21 -4.42 -23.02
C LEU A 16 -0.94 -4.13 -24.35
N TYR A 17 -0.22 -3.66 -25.36
CA TYR A 17 -0.77 -3.36 -26.68
C TYR A 17 -1.27 -4.62 -27.39
N ASN A 18 -0.54 -5.73 -27.30
CA ASN A 18 -0.98 -7.00 -27.86
C ASN A 18 -2.30 -7.48 -27.25
N SER A 19 -2.49 -7.29 -25.95
CA SER A 19 -3.73 -7.66 -25.30
C SER A 19 -4.90 -6.74 -25.69
N LEU A 20 -4.68 -5.42 -25.73
CA LEU A 20 -5.67 -4.46 -26.23
C LEU A 20 -6.07 -4.79 -27.68
N ASN A 21 -5.11 -5.12 -28.54
CA ASN A 21 -5.38 -5.49 -29.93
C ASN A 21 -6.19 -6.79 -30.04
N LYS A 22 -5.88 -7.81 -29.22
CA LYS A 22 -6.68 -9.06 -29.15
C LYS A 22 -8.12 -8.78 -28.73
N LEU A 23 -8.31 -7.94 -27.73
CA LEU A 23 -9.62 -7.53 -27.24
C LEU A 23 -10.43 -6.80 -28.30
N GLU A 24 -9.80 -5.90 -29.05
CA GLU A 24 -10.48 -5.19 -30.13
C GLU A 24 -10.83 -6.11 -31.30
N LYS A 25 -9.97 -7.07 -31.66
CA LYS A 25 -10.29 -8.10 -32.67
C LYS A 25 -11.49 -8.94 -32.25
N LEU A 26 -11.54 -9.35 -30.98
CA LEU A 26 -12.71 -10.03 -30.41
C LEU A 26 -13.94 -9.14 -30.48
N ALA A 27 -13.79 -7.85 -30.19
CA ALA A 27 -14.88 -6.91 -30.22
C ALA A 27 -15.48 -6.73 -31.62
N LYS A 28 -14.61 -6.59 -32.64
CA LYS A 28 -15.00 -6.50 -34.05
C LYS A 28 -15.70 -7.78 -34.52
N LYS A 29 -15.17 -8.97 -34.17
CA LYS A 29 -15.80 -10.26 -34.52
C LYS A 29 -17.20 -10.43 -33.93
N LYS A 30 -17.42 -10.00 -32.69
CA LYS A 30 -18.72 -10.16 -32.00
C LYS A 30 -19.72 -9.01 -32.26
N LYS A 31 -19.42 -8.03 -33.14
CA LYS A 31 -20.16 -6.74 -33.27
C LYS A 31 -20.45 -6.11 -31.91
N THR A 32 -19.51 -6.24 -30.98
CA THR A 32 -19.72 -5.85 -29.59
C THR A 32 -19.48 -4.36 -29.39
N SER A 33 -20.39 -3.71 -28.66
CA SER A 33 -20.31 -2.28 -28.34
C SER A 33 -19.03 -1.93 -27.57
N LYS A 34 -18.57 -0.68 -27.68
CA LYS A 34 -17.41 -0.15 -26.93
C LYS A 34 -17.51 -0.42 -25.42
N SER A 35 -18.72 -0.32 -24.85
CA SER A 35 -18.99 -0.62 -23.44
C SER A 35 -18.68 -2.07 -23.05
N ARG A 36 -18.93 -3.03 -23.94
CA ARG A 36 -18.64 -4.46 -23.69
C ARG A 36 -17.14 -4.76 -23.75
N ILE A 37 -16.38 -4.04 -24.57
CA ILE A 37 -14.90 -4.12 -24.60
C ILE A 37 -14.32 -3.61 -23.28
N ILE A 38 -14.81 -2.46 -22.82
CA ILE A 38 -14.39 -1.86 -21.54
C ILE A 38 -14.71 -2.82 -20.39
N SER A 39 -15.89 -3.46 -20.39
CA SER A 39 -16.25 -4.50 -19.43
C SER A 39 -15.26 -5.69 -19.43
N ILE A 40 -14.83 -6.18 -20.59
CA ILE A 40 -13.86 -7.29 -20.67
C ILE A 40 -12.47 -6.84 -20.21
N ILE A 41 -12.06 -5.61 -20.53
CA ILE A 41 -10.82 -5.02 -20.02
C ILE A 41 -10.89 -4.91 -18.49
N CYS A 42 -11.96 -4.35 -17.94
CA CYS A 42 -12.17 -4.30 -16.50
C CYS A 42 -12.28 -5.69 -15.87
N GLY A 43 -12.82 -6.70 -16.55
CA GLY A 43 -12.81 -8.07 -16.03
C GLY A 43 -11.39 -8.64 -15.94
N LYS A 44 -10.58 -8.45 -16.99
CA LYS A 44 -9.25 -9.07 -17.09
C LYS A 44 -8.14 -8.29 -16.37
N TYR A 45 -8.26 -6.96 -16.35
CA TYR A 45 -7.29 -6.02 -15.77
C TYR A 45 -7.81 -5.29 -14.54
N GLY A 46 -9.13 -5.20 -14.36
CA GLY A 46 -9.71 -4.66 -13.14
C GLY A 46 -9.52 -5.59 -11.96
N LEU A 47 -9.55 -6.92 -12.13
CA LEU A 47 -9.23 -7.85 -11.03
C LEU A 47 -7.85 -7.58 -10.40
N PRO A 48 -6.73 -7.51 -11.15
CA PRO A 48 -5.45 -7.17 -10.56
C PRO A 48 -5.38 -5.73 -10.01
N LEU A 49 -6.13 -4.77 -10.57
CA LEU A 49 -6.22 -3.42 -10.01
C LEU A 49 -6.97 -3.39 -8.67
N ILE A 50 -8.07 -4.14 -8.56
CA ILE A 50 -8.85 -4.28 -7.32
C ILE A 50 -7.98 -4.96 -6.25
N LEU A 51 -7.30 -6.03 -6.61
CA LEU A 51 -6.33 -6.72 -5.73
C LEU A 51 -5.22 -5.76 -5.25
N LEU A 52 -4.69 -4.92 -6.15
CA LEU A 52 -3.68 -3.93 -5.80
C LEU A 52 -4.23 -2.87 -4.83
N SER A 53 -5.46 -2.40 -5.05
CA SER A 53 -6.13 -1.44 -4.16
C SER A 53 -6.51 -2.03 -2.80
N LEU A 54 -6.53 -3.36 -2.67
CA LEU A 54 -6.78 -4.03 -1.41
C LEU A 54 -5.55 -4.00 -0.48
N ILE A 55 -4.34 -3.82 -1.03
CA ILE A 55 -3.09 -3.81 -0.25
C ILE A 55 -3.11 -2.73 0.85
N PRO A 56 -3.44 -1.44 0.56
CA PRO A 56 -3.60 -0.44 1.62
C PRO A 56 -4.60 -0.84 2.71
N LEU A 57 -5.69 -1.51 2.34
CA LEU A 57 -6.71 -1.99 3.28
C LEU A 57 -6.18 -3.12 4.19
N LEU A 58 -5.41 -4.04 3.61
CA LEU A 58 -4.75 -5.10 4.36
C LEU A 58 -3.79 -4.50 5.40
N VAL A 59 -2.98 -3.52 5.02
CA VAL A 59 -2.06 -2.81 5.93
C VAL A 59 -2.81 -2.13 7.07
N LEU A 60 -3.96 -1.52 6.77
CA LEU A 60 -4.80 -0.91 7.79
C LEU A 60 -5.32 -1.93 8.81
N SER A 61 -5.58 -3.17 8.37
CA SER A 61 -6.04 -4.26 9.25
C SER A 61 -4.92 -4.88 10.10
N PHE A 62 -3.64 -4.61 9.82
CA PHE A 62 -2.55 -5.13 10.67
C PHE A 62 -2.62 -4.52 12.08
N PRO A 63 -2.33 -5.33 13.11
CA PRO A 63 -2.30 -4.89 14.49
C PRO A 63 -1.26 -3.78 14.68
N ILE A 64 -1.56 -2.91 15.63
CA ILE A 64 -0.71 -1.76 15.96
C ILE A 64 0.58 -2.28 16.59
N ILE A 65 1.71 -1.66 16.23
CA ILE A 65 3.01 -2.00 16.78
C ILE A 65 3.15 -1.29 18.13
N ILE A 66 3.52 -2.02 19.17
CA ILE A 66 3.80 -1.45 20.48
C ILE A 66 5.27 -1.03 20.49
N ALA A 67 5.52 0.28 20.56
CA ALA A 67 6.88 0.85 20.61
C ALA A 67 7.50 0.76 22.00
N GLY A 68 6.68 0.65 23.04
CA GLY A 68 7.16 0.59 24.40
C GLY A 68 6.04 0.42 25.40
N LYS A 69 6.42 0.46 26.68
CA LYS A 69 5.50 0.44 27.79
C LYS A 69 5.90 1.54 28.76
N GLU A 70 4.93 2.31 29.21
CA GLU A 70 5.11 3.33 30.24
C GLU A 70 4.26 3.02 31.47
N HIS A 71 4.61 3.62 32.61
CA HIS A 71 3.78 3.53 33.80
C HIS A 71 2.42 4.15 33.53
N SER A 72 1.36 3.48 33.98
CA SER A 72 0.03 4.08 34.05
C SER A 72 0.04 5.25 35.04
N ASP A 73 -0.90 6.18 34.88
CA ASP A 73 -1.11 7.33 35.78
C ASP A 73 -1.23 6.95 37.27
N LYS A 74 -1.47 5.67 37.59
CA LYS A 74 -1.44 5.11 38.95
C LYS A 74 -0.01 4.72 39.36
N ILE A 75 0.83 5.72 39.54
CA ILE A 75 2.22 5.59 40.03
C ILE A 75 2.26 5.01 41.47
N ASP A 76 1.17 5.13 42.22
CA ASP A 76 0.97 4.73 43.62
C ASP A 76 1.24 3.25 43.93
N THR A 77 1.42 2.42 42.90
CA THR A 77 1.65 0.97 43.02
C THR A 77 3.13 0.56 43.01
N CYS A 78 4.03 1.52 42.81
CA CYS A 78 5.47 1.25 42.80
C CYS A 78 6.04 1.27 44.23
N LYS A 79 6.82 0.22 44.58
CA LYS A 79 7.37 0.08 45.93
C LYS A 79 8.67 0.87 46.05
N ILE A 80 8.60 1.98 46.79
CA ILE A 80 9.76 2.80 47.10
C ILE A 80 10.40 2.29 48.39
N THR A 81 11.71 2.09 48.35
CA THR A 81 12.54 1.77 49.52
C THR A 81 13.42 2.98 49.81
N THR A 82 13.39 3.45 51.06
CA THR A 82 14.21 4.57 51.55
C THR A 82 15.22 4.07 52.58
N ASP A 83 16.28 4.83 52.78
CA ASP A 83 17.29 4.55 53.81
C ASP A 83 16.66 4.64 55.22
N SER A 84 16.91 3.63 56.07
CA SER A 84 16.39 3.58 57.46
C SER A 84 16.86 4.76 58.31
N GLY A 85 17.95 5.43 57.92
CA GLY A 85 18.49 6.61 58.61
C GLY A 85 18.04 7.95 58.03
N ASN A 86 17.47 7.98 56.81
CA ASN A 86 16.99 9.21 56.20
C ASN A 86 15.88 8.94 55.16
N PRO A 87 14.60 9.21 55.48
CA PRO A 87 13.48 8.96 54.58
C PRO A 87 13.50 9.83 53.31
N ALA A 88 14.33 10.89 53.27
CA ALA A 88 14.54 11.69 52.06
C ALA A 88 15.52 11.04 51.07
N LYS A 89 16.24 9.99 51.47
CA LYS A 89 17.23 9.31 50.62
C LYS A 89 16.64 8.02 50.06
N LEU A 90 16.33 8.07 48.76
CA LEU A 90 15.87 6.94 47.96
C LEU A 90 17.01 5.93 47.77
N THR A 91 16.76 4.66 48.11
CA THR A 91 17.74 3.57 47.97
C THR A 91 17.41 2.62 46.83
N ASP A 92 16.13 2.29 46.63
CA ASP A 92 15.70 1.42 45.52
C ASP A 92 14.22 1.64 45.18
N ILE A 93 13.86 1.48 43.91
CA ILE A 93 12.47 1.53 43.41
C ILE A 93 12.15 0.20 42.75
N LYS A 94 11.24 -0.57 43.36
CA LYS A 94 10.80 -1.87 42.83
C LYS A 94 9.47 -1.73 42.08
N HIS A 95 9.47 -2.16 40.83
CA HIS A 95 8.31 -2.07 39.94
C HIS A 95 7.40 -3.32 39.92
N ASN A 96 7.45 -4.17 40.95
CA ASN A 96 6.73 -5.45 40.97
C ASN A 96 5.20 -5.34 41.02
N GLY A 97 4.65 -4.16 41.36
CA GLY A 97 3.20 -3.92 41.44
C GLY A 97 2.66 -2.96 40.38
N CYS A 98 3.51 -2.45 39.49
CA CYS A 98 3.11 -1.34 38.64
C CYS A 98 2.33 -1.81 37.41
N THR A 99 1.28 -1.07 37.06
CA THR A 99 0.51 -1.27 35.84
C THR A 99 1.14 -0.49 34.70
N PHE A 100 1.41 -1.15 33.58
CA PHE A 100 2.00 -0.53 32.40
C PHE A 100 0.98 -0.34 31.28
N ILE A 101 1.03 0.81 30.61
CA ILE A 101 0.26 1.10 29.40
C ILE A 101 1.17 0.87 28.19
N ALA A 102 0.62 0.26 27.14
CA ALA A 102 1.35 0.09 25.88
C ALA A 102 1.37 1.41 25.11
N ILE A 103 2.56 1.84 24.69
CA ILE A 103 2.72 2.97 23.78
C ILE A 103 2.59 2.44 22.36
N GLU A 104 1.55 2.88 21.67
CA GLU A 104 1.27 2.49 20.29
C GLU A 104 2.05 3.38 19.31
N ASP A 105 2.79 2.76 18.38
CA ASP A 105 3.46 3.45 17.28
C ASP A 105 2.65 3.33 15.99
N PHE A 106 2.07 4.46 15.58
CA PHE A 106 1.30 4.59 14.36
C PHE A 106 2.13 5.07 13.16
N MET A 107 3.33 5.61 13.39
CA MET A 107 4.11 6.31 12.36
C MET A 107 4.47 5.36 11.22
N LEU A 108 4.98 4.17 11.57
CA LEU A 108 5.34 3.14 10.58
C LEU A 108 4.12 2.67 9.77
N LYS A 109 2.97 2.48 10.43
CA LYS A 109 1.72 2.07 9.78
C LYS A 109 1.24 3.11 8.78
N TYR A 110 1.19 4.39 9.18
CA TYR A 110 0.78 5.47 8.30
C TYR A 110 1.74 5.68 7.12
N MET A 111 3.05 5.58 7.36
CA MET A 111 4.04 5.64 6.28
C MET A 111 3.82 4.52 5.26
N PHE A 112 3.60 3.29 5.70
CA PHE A 112 3.36 2.16 4.79
C PHE A 112 2.06 2.34 3.99
N ILE A 113 0.98 2.78 4.64
CA ILE A 113 -0.29 3.08 3.96
C ILE A 113 -0.07 4.16 2.90
N PHE A 114 0.59 5.26 3.26
CA PHE A 114 0.84 6.37 2.35
C PHE A 114 1.64 5.94 1.12
N ILE A 115 2.73 5.19 1.33
CA ILE A 115 3.56 4.64 0.25
C ILE A 115 2.75 3.69 -0.63
N SER A 116 1.96 2.79 -0.03
CA SER A 116 1.13 1.82 -0.75
C SER A 116 0.07 2.50 -1.64
N VAL A 117 -0.60 3.53 -1.11
CA VAL A 117 -1.56 4.35 -1.86
C VAL A 117 -0.85 5.06 -3.00
N PHE A 118 0.30 5.68 -2.75
CA PHE A 118 1.06 6.40 -3.78
C PHE A 118 1.53 5.49 -4.92
N ILE A 119 2.02 4.29 -4.61
CA ILE A 119 2.41 3.28 -5.60
C ILE A 119 1.20 2.85 -6.44
N THR A 120 0.05 2.59 -5.79
CA THR A 120 -1.18 2.18 -6.46
C THR A 120 -1.66 3.24 -7.43
N LEU A 121 -1.71 4.51 -7.00
CA LEU A 121 -2.06 5.65 -7.86
C LEU A 121 -1.08 5.80 -9.03
N SER A 122 0.22 5.65 -8.78
CA SER A 122 1.25 5.73 -9.82
C SER A 122 1.06 4.66 -10.91
N ILE A 123 0.72 3.43 -10.53
CA ILE A 123 0.46 2.33 -11.47
C ILE A 123 -0.80 2.60 -12.31
N ILE A 124 -1.86 3.13 -11.69
CA ILE A 124 -3.10 3.49 -12.38
C ILE A 124 -2.82 4.59 -13.41
N MET A 125 -2.15 5.67 -12.98
CA MET A 125 -1.79 6.79 -13.86
C MET A 125 -0.89 6.36 -15.01
N TYR A 126 0.14 5.56 -14.73
CA TYR A 126 1.03 5.02 -15.76
C TYR A 126 0.27 4.18 -16.78
N THR A 127 -0.62 3.29 -16.33
CA THR A 127 -1.44 2.44 -17.20
C THR A 127 -2.37 3.29 -18.07
N TYR A 128 -3.01 4.30 -17.49
CA TYR A 128 -3.87 5.24 -18.22
C TYR A 128 -3.12 5.97 -19.33
N ILE A 129 -1.94 6.52 -19.04
CA ILE A 129 -1.09 7.21 -20.02
C ILE A 129 -0.70 6.26 -21.16
N LYS A 130 -0.28 5.02 -20.86
CA LYS A 130 0.08 4.03 -21.88
C LYS A 130 -1.11 3.64 -22.76
N ILE A 131 -2.32 3.53 -22.19
CA ILE A 131 -3.55 3.26 -22.96
C ILE A 131 -3.86 4.44 -23.90
N LEU A 132 -3.70 5.68 -23.45
CA LEU A 132 -3.91 6.87 -24.29
C LEU A 132 -2.90 6.90 -25.45
N LYS A 133 -1.62 6.61 -25.16
CA LYS A 133 -0.56 6.49 -26.17
C LYS A 133 -0.89 5.41 -27.22
N TYR A 134 -1.39 4.24 -26.79
CA TYR A 134 -1.84 3.18 -27.69
C TYR A 134 -2.92 3.65 -28.66
N LYS A 135 -3.97 4.31 -28.15
CA LYS A 135 -5.07 4.82 -28.98
C LYS A 135 -4.55 5.79 -30.04
N ARG A 136 -3.68 6.73 -29.66
CA ARG A 136 -3.10 7.71 -30.58
C ARG A 136 -2.25 7.07 -31.69
N ILE A 137 -1.37 6.13 -31.34
CA ILE A 137 -0.55 5.42 -32.34
C ILE A 137 -1.44 4.66 -33.32
N LYS A 138 -2.48 3.99 -32.79
CA LYS A 138 -3.40 3.22 -33.61
C LYS A 138 -4.25 4.06 -34.56
N GLU A 139 -4.72 5.21 -34.12
CA GLU A 139 -5.44 6.18 -34.96
C GLU A 139 -4.55 6.70 -36.10
N GLY A 140 -3.25 6.88 -35.84
CA GLY A 140 -2.26 7.24 -36.87
C GLY A 140 -1.93 6.11 -37.85
N MET A 141 -2.02 4.84 -37.43
CA MET A 141 -1.83 3.67 -38.31
C MET A 141 -3.08 3.28 -39.11
N SER A 142 -4.22 3.90 -38.83
CA SER A 142 -5.52 3.61 -39.48
C SER A 142 -5.92 4.68 -40.51
N LYS A 143 -5.03 5.64 -40.80
CA LYS A 143 -5.07 6.54 -41.97
C LYS A 143 -4.08 6.06 -43.00
#